data_AF-A0A850P7J2-F1
#
_entry.id   AF-A0A850P7J2-F1
#
_cell.length_a   1.000
_cell.length_b   1.000
_cell.length_c   1.000
_cell.angle_alpha   90.00
_cell.angle_beta   90.00
_cell.angle_gamma   90.00
#
_symmetry.space_group_name_H-M   'P 1'
#
loop_
_entity.id
_entity.type
_entity.pdbx_description
1 polymer ?
#
loop_
_entity_poly.entity_id
_entity_poly.type
_entity_poly.pdbx_seq_one_letter_code
_entity_poly.pdbx_strand_id
1 'polypeptide(L)'
;MNAGGVLLKNRAFVIDDNRGAGAALQRWIGGSHWAVEIGAGSLSSSIVRLTLYGLIVAIDIDLRRLVQDQLGNNRNIEEILAPELLSKVRDRAARDGLIEDSDVYDYLDFPDSVKTLRRHKAELDSTFARFVQKNSADLDRLTPIRNRVMHGRPLQFTDFAVVDEFVQKIRGFPAR
;
A
#
# COMPACT_ATOMS: atom_id res chain seq x y z
N MET A 1 57.99 20.83 29.00
CA MET A 1 57.96 19.36 28.74
C MET A 1 56.49 18.96 28.84
N ASN A 2 55.74 18.55 27.82
CA ASN A 2 55.93 17.76 26.59
C ASN A 2 54.83 18.24 25.60
N ALA A 3 55.00 18.61 24.32
CA ALA A 3 55.44 17.84 23.14
C ALA A 3 54.80 16.43 23.08
N GLY A 4 54.15 15.92 22.05
CA GLY A 4 53.99 16.29 20.64
C GLY A 4 53.02 15.28 19.98
N GLY A 5 52.54 15.58 18.78
CA GLY A 5 51.48 14.85 18.10
C GLY A 5 51.87 13.59 17.31
N VAL A 6 50.81 13.02 16.72
CA VAL A 6 50.70 12.22 15.48
C VAL A 6 51.66 11.03 15.28
N LEU A 7 51.12 9.81 15.16
CA LEU A 7 51.48 8.90 14.06
C LEU A 7 50.42 7.79 13.88
N LEU A 8 49.69 7.86 12.76
CA LEU A 8 49.01 6.72 12.14
C LEU A 8 50.05 5.69 11.70
N LYS A 9 49.95 4.43 12.13
CA LYS A 9 50.59 3.29 11.45
C LYS A 9 49.71 2.04 11.49
N ASN A 10 49.24 1.68 10.29
CA ASN A 10 48.76 0.40 9.81
C ASN A 10 49.10 -0.83 10.65
N ARG A 11 48.09 -1.68 10.86
CA ARG A 11 48.24 -3.13 10.67
C ARG A 11 46.92 -3.70 10.12
N ALA A 12 46.99 -4.15 8.87
CA ALA A 12 45.99 -4.99 8.24
C ALA A 12 45.68 -6.19 9.15
N PHE A 13 44.39 -6.43 9.42
CA PHE A 13 43.96 -7.70 9.99
C PHE A 13 43.24 -8.47 8.89
N VAL A 14 43.95 -9.51 8.45
CA VAL A 14 43.49 -10.59 7.58
C VAL A 14 42.23 -11.18 8.21
N ILE A 15 41.13 -11.22 7.45
CA ILE A 15 39.98 -12.04 7.82
C ILE A 15 40.36 -13.46 7.43
N ASP A 16 40.92 -14.19 8.39
CA ASP A 16 40.98 -15.64 8.36
C ASP A 16 39.57 -16.17 8.61
N ASP A 17 39.22 -17.16 7.81
CA ASP A 17 37.94 -17.84 7.80
C ASP A 17 37.75 -18.61 9.11
N ASN A 18 36.48 -18.71 9.49
CA ASN A 18 35.96 -19.76 10.35
C ASN A 18 36.23 -19.70 11.87
N ARG A 19 35.09 -19.63 12.59
CA ARG A 19 34.86 -20.13 13.96
C ARG A 19 35.54 -19.35 15.10
N GLY A 20 34.91 -18.26 15.53
CA GLY A 20 35.27 -17.66 16.82
C GLY A 20 34.42 -16.49 17.33
N ALA A 21 33.60 -15.85 16.49
CA ALA A 21 32.90 -14.63 16.90
C ALA A 21 31.61 -14.86 17.73
N GLY A 22 31.12 -16.09 17.83
CA GLY A 22 29.85 -16.39 18.51
C GLY A 22 29.88 -16.29 20.04
N ALA A 23 31.03 -16.42 20.67
CA ALA A 23 31.11 -16.54 22.13
C ALA A 23 31.34 -15.22 22.87
N ALA A 24 31.85 -14.18 22.20
CA ALA A 24 32.25 -12.93 22.87
C ALA A 24 31.09 -11.92 23.03
N LEU A 25 30.03 -12.02 22.23
CA LEU A 25 28.86 -11.13 22.30
C LEU A 25 27.79 -11.57 23.31
N GLN A 26 27.86 -12.82 23.79
CA GLN A 26 26.85 -13.41 24.66
C GLN A 26 27.02 -13.05 26.15
N ARG A 27 28.12 -12.37 26.52
CA ARG A 27 28.47 -12.08 27.91
C ARG A 27 28.23 -10.63 28.36
N TRP A 28 27.85 -9.72 27.45
CA TRP A 28 27.72 -8.29 27.77
C TRP A 28 26.28 -7.75 27.84
N ILE A 29 25.28 -8.54 27.42
CA ILE A 29 23.87 -8.11 27.44
C ILE A 29 23.09 -9.08 28.32
N GLY A 30 23.00 -8.75 29.60
CA GLY A 30 22.12 -9.45 30.53
C GLY A 30 20.66 -9.22 30.16
N GLY A 31 19.93 -10.33 29.97
CA GLY A 31 18.48 -10.42 30.20
C GLY A 31 17.55 -9.87 29.13
N SER A 32 16.76 -10.78 28.55
CA SER A 32 15.49 -10.55 27.81
C SER A 32 15.57 -10.38 26.29
N HIS A 33 15.77 -11.53 25.63
CA HIS A 33 15.03 -12.03 24.46
C HIS A 33 14.52 -11.00 23.41
N TRP A 34 15.43 -10.43 22.63
CA TRP A 34 15.14 -9.94 21.27
C TRP A 34 16.36 -10.24 20.38
N ALA A 35 16.62 -11.50 20.06
CA ALA A 35 17.50 -11.79 18.94
C ALA A 35 16.77 -11.38 17.66
N VAL A 36 17.08 -10.21 17.12
CA VAL A 36 16.68 -9.85 15.75
C VAL A 36 17.50 -10.73 14.81
N GLU A 37 16.93 -11.87 14.46
CA GLU A 37 17.34 -12.63 13.29
C GLU A 37 17.02 -11.78 12.05
N ILE A 38 18.01 -11.06 11.53
CA ILE A 38 17.95 -10.56 10.15
C ILE A 38 18.24 -11.77 9.24
N GLY A 39 17.23 -12.64 9.14
CA GLY A 39 17.19 -13.73 8.17
C GLY A 39 16.68 -13.22 6.83
N ALA A 40 17.22 -13.76 5.73
CA ALA A 40 16.84 -13.43 4.35
C ALA A 40 15.31 -13.50 4.06
N GLY A 41 14.51 -14.14 4.91
CA GLY A 41 13.04 -14.11 4.86
C GLY A 41 12.40 -12.74 5.11
N SER A 42 13.05 -11.87 5.89
CA SER A 42 12.58 -10.51 6.19
C SER A 42 12.61 -9.61 4.94
N LEU A 43 13.73 -9.62 4.21
CA LEU A 43 13.92 -8.84 2.98
C LEU A 43 12.94 -9.26 1.87
N SER A 44 12.69 -10.57 1.72
CA SER A 44 11.74 -11.09 0.74
C SER A 44 10.30 -10.63 1.03
N SER A 45 9.88 -10.70 2.30
CA SER A 45 8.55 -10.20 2.71
C SER A 45 8.40 -8.69 2.51
N SER A 46 9.46 -7.91 2.78
CA SER A 46 9.47 -6.47 2.56
C SER A 46 9.33 -6.10 1.08
N ILE A 47 10.04 -6.78 0.17
CA ILE A 47 9.93 -6.52 -1.27
C ILE A 47 8.53 -6.86 -1.77
N VAL A 48 7.99 -8.03 -1.43
CA VAL A 48 6.63 -8.43 -1.81
C VAL A 48 5.60 -7.42 -1.32
N ARG A 49 5.74 -6.94 -0.08
CA ARG A 49 4.86 -5.91 0.48
C ARG A 49 4.94 -4.59 -0.28
N LEU A 50 6.14 -4.12 -0.64
CA LEU A 50 6.32 -2.88 -1.40
C LEU A 50 5.73 -3.00 -2.81
N THR A 51 5.90 -4.15 -3.47
CA THR A 51 5.27 -4.41 -4.76
C THR A 51 3.75 -4.42 -4.65
N LEU A 52 3.20 -5.15 -3.69
CA LEU A 52 1.77 -5.16 -3.41
C LEU A 52 1.23 -3.76 -3.09
N TYR A 53 1.97 -2.97 -2.32
CA TYR A 53 1.62 -1.60 -2.02
C TYR A 53 1.48 -0.77 -3.30
N GLY A 54 2.49 -0.79 -4.17
CA GLY A 54 2.45 -0.06 -5.43
C GLY A 54 1.26 -0.45 -6.32
N LEU A 55 1.03 -1.76 -6.48
CA LEU A 55 -0.09 -2.27 -7.28
C LEU A 55 -1.45 -1.86 -6.71
N ILE A 56 -1.65 -2.02 -5.40
CA ILE A 56 -2.92 -1.70 -4.75
C ILE A 56 -3.16 -0.19 -4.77
N VAL A 57 -2.15 0.65 -4.52
CA VAL A 57 -2.28 2.11 -4.60
C VAL A 57 -2.66 2.55 -6.01
N ALA A 58 -2.04 1.97 -7.04
CA ALA A 58 -2.40 2.27 -8.43
C ALA A 58 -3.88 1.96 -8.69
N ILE A 59 -4.36 0.78 -8.26
CA ILE A 59 -5.77 0.39 -8.38
C ILE A 59 -6.68 1.35 -7.58
N ASP A 60 -6.32 1.75 -6.35
CA ASP A 60 -7.07 2.71 -5.54
C ASP A 60 -7.20 4.07 -6.26
N ILE A 61 -6.12 4.55 -6.88
CA ILE A 61 -6.11 5.81 -7.64
C ILE A 61 -7.02 5.68 -8.87
N ASP A 62 -6.89 4.61 -9.63
CA ASP A 62 -7.67 4.41 -10.86
C ASP A 62 -9.18 4.30 -10.56
N LEU A 63 -9.56 3.64 -9.46
CA LEU A 63 -10.96 3.55 -9.04
C LEU A 63 -11.53 4.90 -8.62
N ARG A 64 -10.75 5.75 -7.94
CA ARG A 64 -11.18 7.11 -7.57
C ARG A 64 -11.37 7.99 -8.79
N ARG A 65 -10.40 7.96 -9.71
CA ARG A 65 -10.51 8.65 -11.01
C ARG A 65 -11.72 8.17 -11.78
N LEU A 66 -11.99 6.87 -11.79
CA LEU A 66 -13.16 6.33 -12.47
C LEU A 66 -14.48 6.88 -11.89
N VAL A 67 -14.58 7.04 -10.57
CA VAL A 67 -15.74 7.70 -9.94
C VAL A 67 -15.85 9.15 -10.42
N GLN A 68 -14.75 9.90 -10.36
CA GLN A 68 -14.73 11.31 -10.75
C GLN A 68 -15.08 11.50 -12.24
N ASP A 69 -14.45 10.74 -13.13
CA ASP A 69 -14.60 10.88 -14.58
C ASP A 69 -16.00 10.48 -15.07
N GLN A 70 -16.55 9.40 -14.51
CA GLN A 70 -17.82 8.85 -14.96
C GLN A 70 -19.04 9.51 -14.30
N LEU A 71 -18.89 10.01 -13.07
CA LEU A 71 -20.03 10.50 -12.28
C LEU A 71 -19.90 11.97 -11.89
N GLY A 72 -18.68 12.50 -11.76
CA GLY A 72 -18.42 13.85 -11.27
C GLY A 72 -18.72 14.97 -12.28
N ASN A 73 -18.80 14.66 -13.58
CA ASN A 73 -19.09 15.66 -14.60
C ASN A 73 -20.55 16.17 -14.48
N ASN A 74 -20.71 17.47 -14.21
CA ASN A 74 -21.98 18.20 -14.13
C ASN A 74 -22.97 17.72 -13.05
N ARG A 75 -22.49 17.07 -11.99
CA ARG A 75 -23.32 16.62 -10.87
C ARG A 75 -22.80 17.12 -9.55
N ASN A 76 -23.72 17.41 -8.64
CA ASN A 76 -23.37 17.70 -7.25
C ASN A 76 -22.90 16.42 -6.57
N ILE A 77 -21.89 16.55 -5.71
CA ILE A 77 -21.28 15.41 -5.02
C ILE A 77 -22.26 14.70 -4.08
N GLU A 78 -23.25 15.43 -3.56
CA GLU A 78 -24.37 14.94 -2.76
C GLU A 78 -25.26 13.94 -3.50
N GLU A 79 -25.30 13.99 -4.83
CA GLU A 79 -26.08 13.04 -5.64
C GLU A 79 -25.31 11.73 -5.90
N ILE A 80 -23.98 11.80 -5.82
CA ILE A 80 -23.07 10.69 -6.14
C ILE A 80 -22.76 9.90 -4.85
N LEU A 81 -22.34 10.60 -3.80
CA LEU A 81 -21.96 9.99 -2.53
C LEU A 81 -23.17 9.90 -1.61
N ALA A 82 -23.30 8.78 -0.89
CA ALA A 82 -24.29 8.67 0.17
C ALA A 82 -24.00 9.70 1.28
N PRO A 83 -25.00 10.28 1.95
CA PRO A 83 -24.79 11.34 2.94
C PRO A 83 -23.77 10.99 4.03
N GLU A 84 -23.80 9.74 4.51
CA GLU A 84 -22.88 9.25 5.53
C GLU A 84 -21.44 9.16 5.02
N LEU A 85 -21.28 8.74 3.76
CA LEU A 85 -19.97 8.67 3.10
C LEU A 85 -19.44 10.07 2.84
N LEU A 86 -20.28 10.98 2.34
CA LEU A 86 -19.88 12.36 2.05
C LEU A 86 -19.37 13.06 3.33
N SER A 87 -20.10 12.91 4.44
CA SER A 87 -19.68 13.44 5.75
C SER A 87 -18.30 12.89 6.16
N LYS A 88 -18.13 11.56 6.12
CA LYS A 88 -16.86 10.88 6.44
C LYS A 88 -15.69 11.39 5.59
N VAL A 89 -15.92 11.62 4.30
CA VAL A 89 -14.89 12.03 3.34
C VAL A 89 -14.55 13.51 3.52
N ARG A 90 -15.55 14.38 3.73
CA ARG A 90 -15.35 15.80 4.08
C ARG A 90 -14.58 15.96 5.40
N ASP A 91 -14.87 15.15 6.41
CA ASP A 91 -14.14 15.16 7.68
C ASP A 91 -12.65 14.83 7.52
N ARG A 92 -12.29 14.02 6.51
CA ARG A 92 -10.89 13.70 6.21
C ARG A 92 -10.24 14.85 5.44
N ALA A 93 -10.90 15.35 4.41
CA ALA A 93 -10.42 16.48 3.63
C ALA A 93 -10.19 17.73 4.51
N ALA A 94 -11.07 17.97 5.47
CA ALA A 94 -10.96 19.08 6.42
C ALA A 94 -9.71 18.97 7.33
N ARG A 95 -9.27 17.76 7.69
CA ARG A 95 -8.03 17.56 8.48
C ARG A 95 -6.78 17.94 7.71
N ASP A 96 -6.84 17.78 6.39
CA ASP A 96 -5.74 18.08 5.48
C ASP A 96 -5.84 19.50 4.90
N GLY A 97 -6.86 20.28 5.32
CA GLY A 97 -7.02 21.70 4.98
C GLY A 97 -7.55 21.97 3.57
N LEU A 98 -8.14 20.97 2.91
CA LEU A 98 -8.68 21.13 1.56
C LEU A 98 -10.06 21.79 1.54
N ILE A 99 -10.30 22.56 0.47
CA ILE A 99 -11.39 23.54 0.37
C ILE A 99 -12.33 23.22 -0.81
N GLU A 100 -11.88 22.47 -1.83
CA GLU A 100 -12.65 22.24 -3.06
C GLU A 100 -13.36 20.87 -3.09
N ASP A 101 -14.61 20.85 -3.54
CA ASP A 101 -15.40 19.60 -3.68
C ASP A 101 -14.79 18.64 -4.72
N SER A 102 -13.99 19.12 -5.67
CA SER A 102 -13.27 18.28 -6.64
C SER A 102 -12.22 17.38 -6.00
N ASP A 103 -11.65 17.79 -4.87
CA ASP A 103 -10.61 17.03 -4.18
C ASP A 103 -11.21 15.96 -3.26
N VAL A 104 -12.52 16.01 -3.00
CA VAL A 104 -13.22 15.08 -2.11
C VAL A 104 -13.10 13.64 -2.61
N TYR A 105 -13.01 13.43 -3.93
CA TYR A 105 -12.80 12.09 -4.51
C TYR A 105 -11.47 11.45 -4.09
N ASP A 106 -10.44 12.25 -3.79
CA ASP A 106 -9.14 11.74 -3.32
C ASP A 106 -9.23 11.10 -1.94
N TYR A 107 -10.27 11.40 -1.17
CA TYR A 107 -10.47 10.90 0.19
C TYR A 107 -11.39 9.68 0.27
N LEU A 108 -11.86 9.18 -0.87
CA LEU A 108 -12.56 7.90 -0.95
C LEU A 108 -11.59 6.76 -0.65
N ASP A 109 -11.97 5.88 0.28
CA ASP A 109 -11.25 4.61 0.45
C ASP A 109 -11.60 3.65 -0.69
N PHE A 110 -10.75 2.64 -0.92
CA PHE A 110 -11.00 1.58 -1.89
C PHE A 110 -12.43 1.00 -1.85
N PRO A 111 -12.98 0.58 -0.68
CA PRO A 111 -14.33 0.02 -0.65
C PRO A 111 -15.41 1.07 -0.97
N ASP A 112 -15.15 2.33 -0.66
CA ASP A 112 -16.08 3.43 -0.90
C ASP A 112 -16.17 3.69 -2.41
N SER A 113 -15.05 3.77 -3.11
CA SER A 113 -15.01 3.91 -4.58
C SER A 113 -15.75 2.75 -5.28
N VAL A 114 -15.50 1.52 -4.86
CA VAL A 114 -16.17 0.34 -5.42
C VAL A 114 -17.68 0.37 -5.18
N LYS A 115 -18.13 0.75 -3.98
CA LYS A 115 -19.56 0.88 -3.66
C LYS A 115 -20.23 1.98 -4.47
N THR A 116 -19.58 3.14 -4.61
CA THR A 116 -20.10 4.27 -5.41
C THR A 116 -20.27 3.87 -6.88
N LEU A 117 -19.28 3.23 -7.49
CA LEU A 117 -19.38 2.74 -8.87
C LEU A 117 -20.50 1.71 -9.05
N ARG A 118 -20.70 0.81 -8.07
CA ARG A 118 -21.80 -0.17 -8.12
C ARG A 118 -23.18 0.49 -7.99
N ARG A 119 -23.31 1.48 -7.10
CA ARG A 119 -24.55 2.24 -6.89
C ARG A 119 -25.02 2.91 -8.18
N HIS A 120 -24.09 3.52 -8.90
CA HIS A 120 -24.37 4.27 -10.14
C HIS A 120 -24.09 3.45 -11.40
N LYS A 121 -24.07 2.12 -11.32
CA LYS A 121 -23.68 1.25 -12.45
C LYS A 121 -24.46 1.54 -13.74
N ALA A 122 -25.75 1.88 -13.63
CA ALA A 122 -26.61 2.17 -14.77
C ALA A 122 -26.25 3.47 -15.50
N GLU A 123 -25.48 4.34 -14.85
CA GLU A 123 -25.06 5.66 -15.35
C GLU A 123 -23.63 5.63 -15.91
N LEU A 124 -22.87 4.55 -15.68
CA LEU A 124 -21.53 4.38 -16.21
C LEU A 124 -21.57 4.05 -17.71
N ASP A 125 -20.51 4.42 -18.44
CA ASP A 125 -20.32 3.97 -19.81
C ASP A 125 -20.34 2.43 -19.86
N SER A 126 -20.88 1.86 -20.93
CA SER A 126 -21.10 0.41 -21.06
C SER A 126 -19.84 -0.44 -20.82
N THR A 127 -18.66 0.09 -21.15
CA THR A 127 -17.35 -0.53 -20.87
C THR A 127 -17.09 -0.62 -19.37
N PHE A 128 -17.29 0.46 -18.63
CA PHE A 128 -17.03 0.54 -17.19
C PHE A 128 -18.12 -0.14 -16.36
N ALA A 129 -19.39 -0.05 -16.78
CA ALA A 129 -20.47 -0.84 -16.18
C ALA A 129 -20.17 -2.35 -16.24
N ARG A 130 -19.61 -2.82 -17.37
CA ARG A 130 -19.17 -4.21 -17.55
C ARG A 130 -17.94 -4.54 -16.72
N PHE A 131 -16.97 -3.63 -16.62
CA PHE A 131 -15.80 -3.77 -15.74
C PHE A 131 -16.25 -4.03 -14.30
N VAL A 132 -17.07 -3.12 -13.74
CA VAL A 132 -17.53 -3.21 -12.35
C VAL A 132 -18.31 -4.51 -12.11
N GLN A 133 -19.14 -4.93 -13.07
CA GLN A 133 -19.89 -6.18 -12.96
C GLN A 133 -18.99 -7.42 -12.98
N LYS A 134 -18.08 -7.52 -13.96
CA LYS A 134 -17.23 -8.71 -14.15
C LYS A 134 -16.17 -8.88 -13.07
N ASN A 135 -15.78 -7.79 -12.43
CA ASN A 135 -14.68 -7.76 -11.47
C ASN A 135 -15.15 -7.51 -10.03
N SER A 136 -16.47 -7.51 -9.78
CA SER A 136 -17.03 -7.22 -8.46
C SER A 136 -16.45 -8.11 -7.36
N ALA A 137 -16.45 -9.43 -7.59
CA ALA A 137 -15.93 -10.38 -6.60
C ALA A 137 -14.43 -10.21 -6.36
N ASP A 138 -13.65 -9.88 -7.39
CA ASP A 138 -12.21 -9.67 -7.26
C ASP A 138 -11.92 -8.38 -6.48
N LEU A 139 -12.65 -7.31 -6.77
CA LEU A 139 -12.56 -6.06 -6.01
C LEU A 139 -12.87 -6.30 -4.52
N ASP A 140 -13.89 -7.09 -4.20
CA ASP A 140 -14.18 -7.44 -2.79
C ASP A 140 -13.03 -8.22 -2.14
N ARG A 141 -12.37 -9.12 -2.89
CA ARG A 141 -11.21 -9.90 -2.42
C ARG A 141 -9.95 -9.06 -2.22
N LEU A 142 -9.78 -7.95 -2.96
CA LEU A 142 -8.64 -7.04 -2.78
C LEU A 142 -8.71 -6.26 -1.48
N THR A 143 -9.91 -5.95 -0.97
CA THR A 143 -10.10 -5.18 0.27
C THR A 143 -9.29 -5.73 1.47
N PRO A 144 -9.40 -7.02 1.85
CA PRO A 144 -8.61 -7.56 2.95
C PRO A 144 -7.10 -7.58 2.67
N ILE A 145 -6.67 -7.75 1.42
CA ILE A 145 -5.25 -7.71 1.02
C ILE A 145 -4.70 -6.30 1.22
N ARG A 146 -5.41 -5.29 0.71
CA ARG A 146 -5.11 -3.86 0.91
C ARG A 146 -4.95 -3.55 2.39
N ASN A 147 -5.87 -4.00 3.24
CA ASN A 147 -5.78 -3.77 4.68
C ASN A 147 -4.54 -4.41 5.31
N ARG A 148 -4.11 -5.59 4.86
CA ARG A 148 -2.87 -6.20 5.35
C ARG A 148 -1.63 -5.42 4.91
N VAL A 149 -1.60 -5.01 3.65
CA VAL A 149 -0.50 -4.26 3.04
C VAL A 149 -0.33 -2.91 3.74
N MET A 150 -1.42 -2.14 3.88
CA MET A 150 -1.42 -0.78 4.40
C MET A 150 -1.23 -0.68 5.92
N HIS A 151 -1.75 -1.65 6.68
CA HIS A 151 -1.69 -1.61 8.15
C HIS A 151 -0.58 -2.51 8.73
N GLY A 152 0.38 -2.96 7.90
CA GLY A 152 1.49 -3.77 8.37
C GLY A 152 1.10 -5.15 8.91
N ARG A 153 -0.12 -5.64 8.63
CA ARG A 153 -0.56 -6.96 9.10
C ARG A 153 0.18 -8.08 8.32
N PRO A 154 0.30 -9.29 8.87
CA PRO A 154 0.96 -10.40 8.19
C PRO A 154 0.32 -10.68 6.82
N LEU A 155 1.13 -10.75 5.76
CA LEU A 155 0.67 -11.13 4.43
C LEU A 155 0.31 -12.62 4.40
N GLN A 156 -0.69 -12.96 3.59
CA GLN A 156 -0.98 -14.35 3.27
C GLN A 156 -0.17 -14.79 2.05
N PHE A 157 0.14 -16.08 1.98
CA PHE A 157 0.92 -16.66 0.87
C PHE A 157 0.30 -16.39 -0.51
N THR A 158 -1.02 -16.31 -0.59
CA THR A 158 -1.76 -16.08 -1.83
C THR A 158 -1.97 -14.60 -2.18
N ASP A 159 -1.58 -13.66 -1.31
CA ASP A 159 -1.87 -12.23 -1.51
C ASP A 159 -1.27 -11.69 -2.81
N PHE A 160 0.00 -12.02 -3.08
CA PHE A 160 0.68 -11.61 -4.29
C PHE A 160 0.00 -12.17 -5.54
N ALA A 161 -0.29 -13.47 -5.55
CA ALA A 161 -0.92 -14.14 -6.68
C ALA A 161 -2.30 -13.55 -7.00
N VAL A 162 -3.13 -13.30 -5.99
CA VAL A 162 -4.47 -12.72 -6.18
C VAL A 162 -4.39 -11.31 -6.79
N VAL A 163 -3.44 -10.49 -6.33
CA VAL A 163 -3.26 -9.13 -6.86
C VAL A 163 -2.69 -9.15 -8.27
N ASP A 164 -1.67 -9.98 -8.54
CA ASP A 164 -1.10 -10.13 -9.88
C ASP A 164 -2.14 -10.65 -10.88
N GLU A 165 -2.89 -11.71 -10.55
CA GLU A 165 -3.98 -12.22 -11.38
C GLU A 165 -5.01 -11.15 -11.71
N PHE A 166 -5.40 -10.33 -10.73
CA PHE A 166 -6.31 -9.22 -10.95
C PHE A 166 -5.72 -8.18 -11.91
N VAL A 167 -4.46 -7.77 -11.69
CA VAL A 167 -3.75 -6.82 -12.56
C VAL A 167 -3.68 -7.36 -13.99
N GLN A 168 -3.28 -8.62 -14.18
CA GLN A 168 -3.26 -9.25 -15.51
C GLN A 168 -4.64 -9.26 -16.16
N LYS A 169 -5.69 -9.56 -15.39
CA LYS A 169 -7.07 -9.59 -15.87
C LYS A 169 -7.55 -8.22 -16.34
N ILE A 170 -7.13 -7.13 -15.67
CA ILE A 170 -7.61 -5.79 -16.00
C ILE A 170 -6.78 -5.05 -17.06
N ARG A 171 -5.60 -5.56 -17.44
CA ARG A 171 -4.76 -4.99 -18.52
C ARG A 171 -5.48 -4.78 -19.85
N GLY A 172 -6.54 -5.54 -20.11
CA GLY A 172 -7.35 -5.43 -21.32
C GLY A 172 -8.44 -4.35 -21.26
N PHE A 173 -8.65 -3.69 -20.13
CA PHE A 173 -9.54 -2.53 -20.05
C PHE A 173 -8.78 -1.29 -20.51
N PRO A 174 -9.44 -0.39 -21.25
CA PRO A 174 -8.76 0.79 -21.77
C PRO A 174 -8.21 1.62 -20.61
N ALA A 175 -6.89 1.68 -20.52
CA ALA A 175 -6.21 2.77 -19.82
C ALA A 175 -6.38 4.02 -20.69
N ARG A 176 -6.92 5.10 -20.10
CA ARG A 176 -6.83 6.41 -20.73
C ARG A 176 -5.49 7.03 -20.39
#